data_AF-A0AA96Y4D8-F1
#
_entry.id   AF-A0AA96Y4D8-F1
#
_cell.length_a   1.000
_cell.length_b   1.000
_cell.length_c   1.000
_cell.angle_alpha   90.00
_cell.angle_beta   90.00
_cell.angle_gamma   90.00
#
_symmetry.space_group_name_H-M   'P 1'
#
loop_
_entity.id
_entity.type
_entity.pdbx_description
1 polymer ?
#
loop_
_entity_poly.entity_id
_entity_poly.type
_entity_poly.pdbx_seq_one_letter_code
_entity_poly.pdbx_strand_id
1 'polypeptide(L)'
;MNRALLTLLATGLSLIPALAPAETLPLPLTGPAYTAADQAYSAYERKDYDLAIAKAREALRLRADVTRLHTLIAMAERDKKRRDQPRTAASSAVAAAPGFMAATQGYRAYDRERFGLAAQSARKAIAQASRRREYRLLLIDALQRQHLLVEADQAVGEALRVFANDDALLMRRTAIRRQLAAPLAVQGYRALQQGDAVLAVDKARQAVAWAPEITANQQLLNSALLTAEDRDAPILECQESTFGLTCATRPENTEGQAPVSDLQLAYDSVRAGDDEAAHAAFRRADASTRLAPAAAQDAAYNAMRVHEDDEAVAYFKRVIDAQATAESPMSAQQLFDTRRAVGDISRTMGLTSTTSYRGNSSSGLSAAPGTSNSGSQSNDQLQNSTELSWRPLGYRNARFVELYGRVTDTLWSKNSDSDTGADALQGALGVRIKPFSSINIMAAFERTFPLGSSNVEGDWLARLGYGSSIGTDLRVDAPSWWTSQLYAEVGRYINDERNYFNSEWQVGRSYAIGGTGSRWVTFPHVVAAVDYDSKMKSGADGDFSSGNAGGIGVGNNVRYWFREDAYNAPRSYVDFSLQYRAKVFGEERAKGVFARLTYSY
;
A
#
# COMPACT_ATOMS: atom_id res chain seq x y z
N MET A 1 -5.94 48.15 6.80
CA MET A 1 -5.74 46.99 7.71
C MET A 1 -6.17 45.72 7.00
N ASN A 2 -5.59 44.57 7.39
CA ASN A 2 -5.78 43.21 6.85
C ASN A 2 -4.87 42.79 5.68
N ARG A 3 -3.55 42.81 5.93
CA ARG A 3 -2.54 41.98 5.25
C ARG A 3 -2.29 40.63 5.97
N ALA A 4 -3.17 40.23 6.87
CA ALA A 4 -2.92 39.11 7.80
C ALA A 4 -3.45 37.73 7.33
N LEU A 5 -4.14 37.62 6.18
CA LEU A 5 -4.68 36.33 5.72
C LEU A 5 -3.79 35.57 4.72
N LEU A 6 -2.83 36.25 4.06
CA LEU A 6 -1.95 35.61 3.06
C LEU A 6 -0.70 34.96 3.65
N THR A 7 -0.39 35.22 4.93
CA THR A 7 0.79 34.64 5.61
C THR A 7 0.51 33.33 6.34
N LEU A 8 -0.75 32.89 6.46
CA LEU A 8 -1.10 31.62 7.14
C LEU A 8 -1.12 30.39 6.23
N LEU A 9 -1.03 30.57 4.91
CA LEU A 9 -1.01 29.48 3.92
C LEU A 9 0.40 29.12 3.42
N ALA A 10 1.43 29.91 3.76
CA ALA A 10 2.82 29.69 3.33
C ALA A 10 3.72 29.04 4.40
N THR A 11 3.30 28.96 5.66
CA THR A 11 4.10 28.38 6.76
C THR A 11 3.62 26.99 7.23
N GLY A 12 2.62 26.40 6.57
CA GLY A 12 2.12 25.06 6.88
C GLY A 12 2.78 23.92 6.09
N LEU A 13 3.61 24.21 5.08
CA LEU A 13 4.18 23.21 4.17
C LEU A 13 5.68 22.93 4.35
N SER A 14 6.35 23.50 5.35
CA SER A 14 7.82 23.38 5.52
C SER A 14 8.28 22.51 6.70
N LEU A 15 7.41 21.69 7.30
CA LEU A 15 7.80 20.69 8.30
C LEU A 15 7.16 19.33 8.01
N ILE A 16 7.51 18.75 6.86
CA ILE A 16 7.40 17.30 6.68
C ILE A 16 8.84 16.79 6.70
N PRO A 17 9.28 16.08 7.76
CA PRO A 17 10.54 15.36 7.68
C PRO A 17 10.42 14.36 6.52
N ALA A 18 11.43 14.32 5.66
CA ALA A 18 11.55 13.29 4.64
C ALA A 18 11.44 11.91 5.32
N LEU A 19 10.27 11.29 5.23
CA LEU A 19 10.05 9.92 5.63
C LEU A 19 10.70 9.05 4.56
N ALA A 20 11.86 8.49 4.89
CA ALA A 20 12.34 7.27 4.27
C ALA A 20 11.21 6.22 4.27
N PRO A 21 11.11 5.33 3.26
CA PRO A 21 10.15 4.24 3.29
C PRO A 21 10.49 3.31 4.46
N ALA A 22 9.83 3.52 5.59
CA ALA A 22 9.80 2.58 6.68
C ALA A 22 8.90 1.40 6.25
N GLU A 23 9.44 0.19 6.34
CA GLU A 23 8.67 -1.04 6.44
C GLU A 23 7.43 -0.80 7.31
N THR A 24 6.24 -1.08 6.78
CA THR A 24 4.99 -1.04 7.53
C THR A 24 4.99 -2.17 8.56
N LEU A 25 5.69 -1.96 9.68
CA LEU A 25 5.42 -2.64 10.93
C LEU A 25 4.03 -2.19 11.41
N PRO A 26 3.20 -3.08 11.98
CA PRO A 26 1.92 -2.68 12.55
C PRO A 26 2.17 -1.58 13.58
N LEU A 27 1.48 -0.45 13.43
CA LEU A 27 1.65 0.74 14.29
C LEU A 27 1.65 0.31 15.78
N PRO A 28 2.57 0.81 16.61
CA PRO A 28 2.56 0.54 18.04
C PRO A 28 1.21 0.99 18.62
N LEU A 29 0.58 0.16 19.45
CA LEU A 29 -0.60 0.61 20.21
C LEU A 29 -0.15 1.82 21.06
N THR A 30 -0.83 2.95 20.93
CA THR A 30 -0.61 4.16 21.73
C THR A 30 -1.94 4.67 22.27
N GLY A 31 -1.90 5.54 23.29
CA GLY A 31 -3.10 6.16 23.87
C GLY A 31 -4.07 5.15 24.54
N PRO A 32 -5.39 5.44 24.56
CA PRO A 32 -6.38 4.62 25.26
C PRO A 32 -6.42 3.15 24.80
N ALA A 33 -6.11 2.88 23.53
CA ALA A 33 -6.04 1.52 22.99
C ALA A 33 -4.89 0.72 23.61
N TYR A 34 -3.75 1.36 23.88
CA TYR A 34 -2.62 0.73 24.58
C TYR A 34 -2.99 0.41 26.02
N THR A 35 -3.55 1.37 26.76
CA THR A 35 -3.95 1.16 28.16
C THR A 35 -4.98 0.04 28.30
N ALA A 36 -5.96 -0.02 27.41
CA ALA A 36 -6.94 -1.11 27.40
C ALA A 36 -6.31 -2.47 27.05
N ALA A 37 -5.37 -2.51 26.11
CA ALA A 37 -4.65 -3.73 25.76
C ALA A 37 -3.75 -4.22 26.90
N ASP A 38 -3.02 -3.31 27.55
CA ASP A 38 -2.17 -3.61 28.71
C ASP A 38 -2.99 -4.17 29.87
N GLN A 39 -4.12 -3.51 30.20
CA GLN A 39 -5.08 -4.00 31.19
C GLN A 39 -5.64 -5.38 30.83
N ALA A 40 -5.86 -5.67 29.55
CA ALA A 40 -6.34 -6.97 29.09
C ALA A 40 -5.32 -8.08 29.32
N TYR A 41 -4.04 -7.84 28.98
CA TYR A 41 -2.97 -8.81 29.22
C TYR A 41 -2.72 -9.01 30.72
N SER A 42 -2.65 -7.93 31.52
CA SER A 42 -2.47 -8.07 32.97
C SER A 42 -3.66 -8.77 33.64
N ALA A 43 -4.89 -8.58 33.15
CA ALA A 43 -6.07 -9.29 33.66
C ALA A 43 -6.00 -10.80 33.33
N TYR A 44 -5.55 -11.13 32.12
CA TYR A 44 -5.35 -12.52 31.71
C TYR A 44 -4.28 -13.21 32.57
N GLU A 45 -3.17 -12.54 32.87
CA GLU A 45 -2.11 -13.03 33.78
C GLU A 45 -2.62 -13.27 35.20
N ARG A 46 -3.52 -12.42 35.69
CA ARG A 46 -4.21 -12.60 36.98
C ARG A 46 -5.31 -13.66 36.95
N LYS A 47 -5.52 -14.34 35.81
CA LYS A 47 -6.59 -15.33 35.54
C LYS A 47 -8.01 -14.77 35.68
N ASP A 48 -8.13 -13.44 35.64
CA ASP A 48 -9.40 -12.75 35.54
C ASP A 48 -9.81 -12.69 34.06
N TYR A 49 -10.23 -13.83 33.55
CA TYR A 49 -10.53 -14.01 32.13
C TYR A 49 -11.70 -13.16 31.66
N ASP A 50 -12.65 -12.86 32.55
CA ASP A 50 -13.80 -12.02 32.26
C ASP A 50 -13.37 -10.56 32.01
N LEU A 51 -12.54 -10.01 32.89
CA LEU A 51 -11.95 -8.69 32.71
C LEU A 51 -11.01 -8.63 31.50
N ALA A 52 -10.22 -9.68 31.27
CA ALA A 52 -9.32 -9.78 30.11
C ALA A 52 -10.08 -9.70 28.78
N ILE A 53 -11.19 -10.42 28.65
CA ILE A 53 -12.05 -10.40 27.45
C ILE A 53 -12.66 -9.01 27.27
N ALA A 54 -13.18 -8.41 28.34
CA ALA A 54 -13.79 -7.08 28.29
C ALA A 54 -12.80 -6.01 27.81
N LYS A 55 -11.60 -5.99 28.40
CA LYS A 55 -10.53 -5.03 28.07
C LYS A 55 -9.91 -5.28 26.70
N ALA A 56 -9.77 -6.53 26.27
CA ALA A 56 -9.31 -6.85 24.92
C ALA A 56 -10.33 -6.41 23.85
N ARG A 57 -11.64 -6.56 24.12
CA ARG A 57 -12.70 -6.06 23.24
C ARG A 57 -12.78 -4.53 23.21
N GLU A 58 -12.51 -3.88 24.34
CA GLU A 58 -12.38 -2.41 24.43
C GLU A 58 -11.21 -1.90 23.59
N ALA A 59 -10.04 -2.53 23.70
CA ALA A 59 -8.88 -2.22 22.88
C ALA A 59 -9.13 -2.46 21.38
N LEU A 60 -9.84 -3.54 21.01
CA LEU A 60 -10.21 -3.84 19.62
C LEU A 60 -11.27 -2.88 19.06
N ARG A 61 -12.13 -2.29 19.89
CA ARG A 61 -13.05 -1.21 19.46
C ARG A 61 -12.30 0.04 19.02
N LEU A 62 -11.15 0.30 19.64
CA LEU A 62 -10.30 1.44 19.33
C LEU A 62 -9.32 1.12 18.19
N ARG A 63 -8.93 -0.16 18.02
CA ARG A 63 -7.94 -0.61 17.04
C ARG A 63 -8.21 -2.05 16.59
N ALA A 64 -9.02 -2.21 15.55
CA ALA A 64 -9.55 -3.51 15.11
C ALA A 64 -8.51 -4.40 14.38
N ASP A 65 -7.41 -3.83 13.92
CA ASP A 65 -6.33 -4.48 13.17
C ASP A 65 -5.35 -5.27 14.08
N VAL A 66 -5.56 -5.31 15.39
CA VAL A 66 -4.67 -6.00 16.34
C VAL A 66 -4.96 -7.49 16.43
N THR A 67 -4.37 -8.29 15.53
CA THR A 67 -4.55 -9.75 15.50
C THR A 67 -4.25 -10.43 16.85
N ARG A 68 -3.23 -9.95 17.58
CA ARG A 68 -2.84 -10.50 18.90
C ARG A 68 -3.92 -10.39 19.99
N LEU A 69 -4.81 -9.39 19.91
CA LEU A 69 -5.91 -9.23 20.88
C LEU A 69 -7.08 -10.18 20.60
N HIS A 70 -7.32 -10.53 19.34
CA HIS A 70 -8.27 -11.60 18.99
C HIS A 70 -7.79 -12.95 19.54
N THR A 71 -6.49 -13.23 19.46
CA THR A 71 -5.89 -14.43 20.07
C THR A 71 -6.05 -14.45 21.59
N LEU A 72 -5.84 -13.30 22.26
CA LEU A 72 -6.03 -13.18 23.71
C LEU A 72 -7.47 -13.46 24.15
N ILE A 73 -8.47 -12.96 23.41
CA ILE A 73 -9.89 -13.24 23.68
C ILE A 73 -10.17 -14.74 23.57
N ALA A 74 -9.72 -15.39 22.48
CA ALA A 74 -9.93 -16.82 22.29
C ALA A 74 -9.26 -17.67 23.38
N MET A 75 -8.07 -17.26 23.84
CA MET A 75 -7.37 -17.89 24.96
C MET A 75 -8.13 -17.71 26.28
N ALA A 76 -8.57 -16.49 26.58
CA ALA A 76 -9.34 -16.16 27.78
C ALA A 76 -10.69 -16.87 27.82
N GLU A 77 -11.43 -16.95 26.71
CA GLU A 77 -12.71 -17.67 26.62
C GLU A 77 -12.54 -19.18 26.85
N ARG A 78 -11.49 -19.77 26.25
CA ARG A 78 -11.16 -21.19 26.47
C ARG A 78 -10.79 -21.47 27.92
N ASP A 79 -9.99 -20.62 28.53
CA ASP A 79 -9.48 -20.84 29.89
C ASP A 79 -10.54 -20.52 30.95
N LYS A 80 -11.42 -19.54 30.68
CA LYS A 80 -12.69 -19.32 31.41
C LYS A 80 -13.57 -20.57 31.37
N LYS A 81 -13.79 -21.16 30.19
CA LYS A 81 -14.59 -22.38 30.05
C LYS A 81 -14.00 -23.56 30.83
N ARG A 82 -12.67 -23.68 30.90
CA ARG A 82 -11.98 -24.69 31.71
C ARG A 82 -12.10 -24.45 33.22
N ARG A 83 -12.17 -23.19 33.65
CA ARG A 83 -12.43 -22.80 35.06
C ARG A 83 -13.87 -23.09 35.46
N ASP A 84 -14.83 -22.73 34.61
CA ASP A 84 -16.26 -22.77 34.93
C ASP A 84 -16.86 -24.17 34.71
N GLN A 85 -16.28 -24.98 33.82
CA GLN A 85 -16.64 -26.38 33.58
C GLN A 85 -15.39 -27.26 33.70
N PRO A 86 -14.90 -27.50 34.93
CA PRO A 86 -13.84 -28.47 35.15
C PRO A 86 -14.39 -29.85 34.77
N ARG A 87 -13.93 -30.40 33.65
CA ARG A 87 -14.32 -31.77 33.24
C ARG A 87 -14.01 -32.72 34.40
N THR A 88 -15.02 -33.45 34.87
CA THR A 88 -14.87 -34.63 35.73
C THR A 88 -14.11 -35.69 34.93
N ALA A 89 -12.79 -35.57 34.94
CA ALA A 89 -11.88 -36.65 34.61
C ALA A 89 -11.51 -37.32 35.94
N ALA A 90 -11.74 -38.62 35.99
CA ALA A 90 -11.38 -39.50 37.08
C ALA A 90 -9.96 -39.22 37.60
N SER A 91 -9.81 -39.40 38.91
CA SER A 91 -8.57 -39.40 39.66
C SER A 91 -7.47 -40.21 38.96
N SER A 92 -6.64 -39.50 38.22
CA SER A 92 -5.24 -39.83 38.03
C SER A 92 -4.51 -38.52 38.26
N ALA A 93 -3.54 -38.51 39.17
CA ALA A 93 -2.57 -37.43 39.20
C ALA A 93 -1.98 -37.34 37.80
N VAL A 94 -2.42 -36.36 37.01
CA VAL A 94 -1.85 -36.09 35.70
C VAL A 94 -0.40 -35.71 35.98
N ALA A 95 0.51 -36.67 35.78
CA ALA A 95 1.93 -36.42 35.81
C ALA A 95 2.16 -35.17 34.98
N ALA A 96 2.71 -34.12 35.61
CA ALA A 96 2.97 -32.86 34.94
C ALA A 96 3.66 -33.16 33.61
N ALA A 97 3.15 -32.60 32.50
CA ALA A 97 3.73 -32.84 31.18
C ALA A 97 5.25 -32.65 31.26
N PRO A 98 6.06 -33.51 30.64
CA PRO A 98 7.52 -33.43 30.75
C PRO A 98 8.03 -32.00 30.51
N GLY A 99 8.87 -31.50 31.41
CA GLY A 99 9.42 -30.15 31.36
C GLY A 99 8.54 -29.03 31.90
N PHE A 100 7.26 -29.29 32.23
CA PHE A 100 6.31 -28.25 32.65
C PHE A 100 6.73 -27.49 33.92
N MET A 101 7.23 -28.20 34.93
CA MET A 101 7.71 -27.57 36.17
C MET A 101 8.93 -26.69 35.94
N ALA A 102 9.87 -27.17 35.11
CA ALA A 102 11.06 -26.41 34.74
C ALA A 102 10.70 -25.18 33.89
N ALA A 103 9.77 -25.31 32.94
CA ALA A 103 9.29 -24.20 32.13
C ALA A 103 8.58 -23.13 32.99
N THR A 104 7.73 -23.56 33.92
CA THR A 104 7.04 -22.66 34.86
C THR A 104 8.04 -21.87 35.70
N GLN A 105 9.10 -22.51 36.18
CA GLN A 105 10.20 -21.83 36.87
C GLN A 105 10.90 -20.84 35.93
N GLY A 106 11.12 -21.22 34.67
CA GLY A 106 11.76 -20.39 33.66
C GLY A 106 10.98 -19.13 33.34
N TYR A 107 9.66 -19.23 33.10
CA TYR A 107 8.81 -18.07 32.88
C TYR A 107 8.78 -17.13 34.10
N ARG A 108 8.62 -17.67 35.32
CA ARG A 108 8.68 -16.85 36.55
C ARG A 108 10.03 -16.15 36.73
N ALA A 109 11.13 -16.79 36.32
CA ALA A 109 12.45 -16.18 36.36
C ALA A 109 12.57 -15.08 35.30
N TYR A 110 12.01 -15.29 34.11
CA TYR A 110 11.98 -14.32 33.02
C TYR A 110 11.17 -13.07 33.41
N ASP A 111 9.99 -13.24 34.00
CA ASP A 111 9.13 -12.14 34.48
C ASP A 111 9.78 -11.32 35.61
N ARG A 112 10.71 -11.93 36.34
CA ARG A 112 11.51 -11.28 37.39
C ARG A 112 12.85 -10.75 36.88
N GLU A 113 13.03 -10.71 35.56
CA GLU A 113 14.24 -10.27 34.86
C GLU A 113 15.51 -11.08 35.22
N ARG A 114 15.33 -12.28 35.80
CA ARG A 114 16.43 -13.22 36.12
C ARG A 114 16.72 -14.10 34.92
N PHE A 115 17.17 -13.48 33.83
CA PHE A 115 17.29 -14.13 32.53
C PHE A 115 18.24 -15.33 32.52
N GLY A 116 19.33 -15.31 33.29
CA GLY A 116 20.23 -16.46 33.41
C GLY A 116 19.55 -17.70 34.03
N LEU A 117 18.74 -17.48 35.08
CA LEU A 117 17.93 -18.53 35.69
C LEU A 117 16.83 -18.99 34.73
N ALA A 118 16.20 -18.07 33.99
CA ALA A 118 15.20 -18.38 32.98
C ALA A 118 15.78 -19.28 31.88
N ALA A 119 16.97 -18.96 31.36
CA ALA A 119 17.67 -19.76 30.36
C ALA A 119 18.02 -21.16 30.90
N GLN A 120 18.52 -21.27 32.13
CA GLN A 120 18.82 -22.56 32.75
C GLN A 120 17.56 -23.43 32.92
N SER A 121 16.47 -22.84 33.39
CA SER A 121 15.18 -23.51 33.54
C SER A 121 14.55 -23.90 32.20
N ALA A 122 14.70 -23.06 31.17
CA ALA A 122 14.26 -23.38 29.81
C ALA A 122 15.05 -24.55 29.21
N ARG A 123 16.37 -24.61 29.37
CA ARG A 123 17.19 -25.76 28.96
C ARG A 123 16.74 -27.06 29.64
N LYS A 124 16.45 -27.02 30.95
CA LYS A 124 15.89 -28.16 31.69
C LYS A 124 14.53 -28.59 31.14
N ALA A 125 13.68 -27.63 30.77
CA ALA A 125 12.38 -27.92 30.17
C ALA A 125 12.49 -28.55 28.78
N ILE A 126 13.40 -28.05 27.93
CA ILE A 126 13.69 -28.59 26.60
C ILE A 126 14.26 -30.01 26.69
N ALA A 127 15.13 -30.29 27.66
CA ALA A 127 15.67 -31.64 27.88
C ALA A 127 14.57 -32.67 28.20
N GLN A 128 13.50 -32.25 28.87
CA GLN A 128 12.37 -33.12 29.19
C GLN A 128 11.30 -33.17 28.08
N ALA A 129 11.18 -32.11 27.26
CA ALA A 129 10.26 -32.06 26.13
C ALA A 129 10.84 -31.25 24.95
N SER A 130 11.64 -31.92 24.13
CA SER A 130 12.44 -31.30 23.06
C SER A 130 11.62 -30.74 21.88
N ARG A 131 10.38 -31.21 21.70
CA ARG A 131 9.43 -30.77 20.65
C ARG A 131 8.42 -29.72 21.10
N ARG A 132 8.59 -29.11 22.28
CA ARG A 132 7.75 -27.98 22.74
C ARG A 132 8.35 -26.66 22.26
N ARG A 133 7.64 -25.97 21.36
CA ARG A 133 8.09 -24.71 20.74
C ARG A 133 8.27 -23.61 21.77
N GLU A 134 7.37 -23.56 22.74
CA GLU A 134 7.29 -22.53 23.78
C GLU A 134 8.53 -22.53 24.67
N TYR A 135 9.07 -23.71 24.98
CA TYR A 135 10.27 -23.83 25.84
C TYR A 135 11.53 -23.35 25.11
N ARG A 136 11.61 -23.58 23.79
CA ARG A 136 12.72 -23.09 22.96
C ARG A 136 12.64 -21.57 22.76
N LEU A 137 11.45 -21.02 22.54
CA LEU A 137 11.25 -19.58 22.49
C LEU A 137 11.69 -18.90 23.78
N LEU A 138 11.26 -19.42 24.94
CA LEU A 138 11.70 -18.91 26.25
C LEU A 138 13.22 -18.90 26.40
N LEU A 139 13.93 -19.93 25.93
CA LEU A 139 15.39 -19.96 25.93
C LEU A 139 16.00 -18.86 25.06
N ILE A 140 15.51 -18.71 23.82
CA ILE A 140 15.98 -17.68 22.88
C ILE A 140 15.72 -16.27 23.46
N ASP A 141 14.53 -16.02 23.99
CA ASP A 141 14.15 -14.78 24.67
C ASP A 141 15.11 -14.45 25.82
N ALA A 142 15.35 -15.42 26.71
CA ALA A 142 16.23 -15.25 27.85
C ALA A 142 17.69 -14.98 27.44
N LEU A 143 18.18 -15.59 26.37
CA LEU A 143 19.55 -15.37 25.86
C LEU A 143 19.70 -13.99 25.22
N GLN A 144 18.72 -13.54 24.43
CA GLN A 144 18.74 -12.20 23.85
C GLN A 144 18.70 -11.11 24.92
N ARG A 145 17.91 -11.29 25.99
CA ARG A 145 17.86 -10.34 27.12
C ARG A 145 19.17 -10.27 27.91
N GLN A 146 20.00 -11.30 27.84
CA GLN A 146 21.36 -11.30 28.42
C GLN A 146 22.42 -10.75 27.47
N HIS A 147 22.04 -10.32 26.25
CA HIS A 147 22.96 -9.96 25.17
C HIS A 147 23.90 -11.10 24.74
N LEU A 148 23.56 -12.36 25.04
CA LEU A 148 24.28 -13.55 24.61
C LEU A 148 23.82 -13.95 23.20
N LEU A 149 24.09 -13.07 22.23
CA LEU A 149 23.51 -13.16 20.88
C LEU A 149 24.00 -14.38 20.08
N VAL A 150 25.26 -14.79 20.26
CA VAL A 150 25.81 -16.00 19.60
C VAL A 150 25.10 -17.26 20.11
N GLU A 151 24.89 -17.36 21.43
CA GLU A 151 24.12 -18.46 22.02
C GLU A 151 22.65 -18.43 21.59
N ALA A 152 22.08 -17.23 21.41
CA ALA A 152 20.73 -17.06 20.91
C ALA A 152 20.59 -17.55 19.46
N ASP A 153 21.52 -17.22 18.55
CA ASP A 153 21.51 -17.73 17.17
C ASP A 153 21.62 -19.27 17.14
N GLN A 154 22.48 -19.85 17.98
CA GLN A 154 22.59 -21.30 18.13
C GLN A 154 21.27 -21.92 18.61
N ALA A 155 20.62 -21.33 19.62
CA ALA A 155 19.33 -21.80 20.14
C ALA A 155 18.21 -21.72 19.08
N VAL A 156 18.21 -20.68 18.23
CA VAL A 156 17.29 -20.57 17.10
C VAL A 156 17.58 -21.66 16.05
N GLY A 157 18.85 -21.90 15.73
CA GLY A 157 19.26 -22.98 14.82
C GLY A 157 18.82 -24.36 15.32
N GLU A 158 18.98 -24.64 16.62
CA GLU A 158 18.46 -25.86 17.24
C GLU A 158 16.93 -25.96 17.18
N ALA A 159 16.23 -24.83 17.33
CA ALA A 159 14.77 -24.80 17.19
C ALA A 159 14.33 -25.09 15.75
N LEU A 160 15.00 -24.51 14.75
CA LEU A 160 14.73 -24.73 13.33
C LEU A 160 15.00 -26.17 12.87
N ARG A 161 15.92 -26.90 13.51
CA ARG A 161 16.09 -28.36 13.27
C ARG A 161 14.86 -29.17 13.68
N VAL A 162 14.08 -28.68 14.64
CA VAL A 162 12.85 -29.35 15.13
C VAL A 162 11.59 -28.80 14.44
N PHE A 163 11.58 -27.51 14.13
CA PHE A 163 10.50 -26.77 13.47
C PHE A 163 11.01 -26.19 12.16
N ALA A 164 11.22 -27.05 11.17
CA ALA A 164 11.68 -26.63 9.84
C ALA A 164 10.68 -25.64 9.22
N ASN A 165 11.20 -24.60 8.55
CA ASN A 165 10.42 -23.58 7.84
C ASN A 165 9.45 -22.77 8.72
N ASP A 166 9.75 -22.60 10.02
CA ASP A 166 8.98 -21.70 10.88
C ASP A 166 9.40 -20.24 10.62
N ASP A 167 8.58 -19.50 9.89
CA ASP A 167 8.83 -18.10 9.49
C ASP A 167 9.18 -17.19 10.69
N ALA A 168 8.56 -17.41 11.85
CA ALA A 168 8.83 -16.59 13.03
C ALA A 168 10.22 -16.85 13.60
N LEU A 169 10.70 -18.11 13.58
CA LEU A 169 12.05 -18.47 13.98
C LEU A 169 13.10 -18.00 12.96
N LEU A 170 12.80 -18.07 11.66
CA LEU A 170 13.66 -17.54 10.59
C LEU A 170 13.85 -16.02 10.69
N MET A 171 12.75 -15.28 10.87
CA MET A 171 12.78 -13.83 11.09
C MET A 171 13.58 -13.48 12.34
N ARG A 172 13.40 -14.26 13.41
CA ARG A 172 14.11 -14.04 14.67
C ARG A 172 15.62 -14.30 14.55
N ARG A 173 16.01 -15.33 13.82
CA ARG A 173 17.42 -15.62 13.51
C ARG A 173 18.06 -14.45 12.77
N THR A 174 17.39 -13.97 11.73
CA THR A 174 17.83 -12.83 10.92
C THR A 174 18.05 -11.60 11.81
N ALA A 175 17.11 -11.27 12.68
CA ALA A 175 17.24 -10.14 13.60
C ALA A 175 18.47 -10.27 14.55
N ILE A 176 18.70 -11.46 15.14
CA ILE A 176 19.86 -11.71 16.01
C ILE A 176 21.17 -11.55 15.24
N ARG A 177 21.24 -12.08 14.03
CA ARG A 177 22.42 -12.00 13.18
C ARG A 177 22.77 -10.59 12.74
N ARG A 178 21.77 -9.76 12.45
CA ARG A 178 21.97 -8.33 12.20
C ARG A 178 22.56 -7.61 13.42
N GLN A 179 22.11 -7.95 14.63
CA GLN A 179 22.67 -7.41 15.88
C GLN A 179 24.13 -7.83 16.09
N LEU A 180 24.51 -9.04 15.68
CA LEU A 180 25.91 -9.52 15.71
C LEU A 180 26.78 -8.82 14.65
N ALA A 181 26.24 -8.59 13.45
CA ALA A 181 26.97 -7.97 12.35
C ALA A 181 27.27 -6.47 12.57
N ALA A 182 26.31 -5.73 13.15
CA ALA A 182 26.41 -4.27 13.31
C ALA A 182 27.70 -3.78 14.02
N PRO A 183 28.11 -4.30 15.20
CA PRO A 183 29.35 -3.84 15.85
C PRO A 183 30.60 -4.20 15.05
N LEU A 184 30.58 -5.29 14.28
CA LEU A 184 31.69 -5.69 13.41
C LEU A 184 31.83 -4.73 12.24
N ALA A 185 30.71 -4.35 11.61
CA ALA A 185 30.71 -3.35 10.55
C ALA A 185 31.25 -1.99 11.04
N VAL A 186 30.82 -1.54 12.24
CA VAL A 186 31.34 -0.31 12.87
C VAL A 186 32.84 -0.38 13.10
N GLN A 187 33.37 -1.53 13.56
CA GLN A 187 34.80 -1.73 13.73
C GLN A 187 35.55 -1.69 12.39
N GLY A 188 34.99 -2.31 11.34
CA GLY A 188 35.58 -2.29 10.00
C GLY A 188 35.65 -0.88 9.40
N TYR A 189 34.58 -0.09 9.50
CA TYR A 189 34.59 1.31 9.06
C TYR A 189 35.58 2.17 9.85
N ARG A 190 35.72 1.93 11.16
CA ARG A 190 36.72 2.63 11.97
C ARG A 190 38.15 2.26 11.56
N ALA A 191 38.40 0.99 11.29
CA ALA A 191 39.71 0.52 10.81
C ALA A 191 40.07 1.13 9.45
N LEU A 192 39.10 1.24 8.53
CA LEU A 192 39.26 1.96 7.26
C LEU A 192 39.66 3.43 7.46
N GLN A 193 38.98 4.14 8.36
CA GLN A 193 39.31 5.54 8.68
C GLN A 193 40.71 5.70 9.27
N GLN A 194 41.21 4.66 9.95
CA GLN A 194 42.54 4.63 10.58
C GLN A 194 43.64 4.14 9.62
N GLY A 195 43.29 3.74 8.40
CA GLY A 195 44.23 3.17 7.43
C GLY A 195 44.66 1.72 7.74
N ASP A 196 44.01 1.06 8.71
CA ASP A 196 44.28 -0.33 9.06
C ASP A 196 43.45 -1.27 8.17
N ALA A 197 43.96 -1.50 6.96
CA ALA A 197 43.28 -2.27 5.94
C ALA A 197 43.10 -3.76 6.32
N VAL A 198 44.06 -4.34 7.04
CA VAL A 198 44.01 -5.74 7.48
C VAL A 198 42.87 -5.95 8.48
N LEU A 199 42.78 -5.08 9.49
CA LEU A 199 41.69 -5.13 10.46
C LEU A 199 40.33 -4.82 9.81
N ALA A 200 40.31 -3.90 8.84
CA ALA A 200 39.10 -3.59 8.09
C ALA A 200 38.56 -4.80 7.33
N VAL A 201 39.42 -5.54 6.62
CA VAL A 201 39.03 -6.75 5.86
C VAL A 201 38.53 -7.84 6.81
N ASP A 202 39.23 -8.10 7.92
CA ASP A 202 38.81 -9.09 8.92
C ASP A 202 37.41 -8.78 9.46
N LYS A 203 37.18 -7.55 9.92
CA LYS A 203 35.89 -7.15 10.51
C LYS A 203 34.76 -7.12 9.48
N ALA A 204 35.05 -6.72 8.25
CA ALA A 204 34.09 -6.74 7.15
C ALA A 204 33.65 -8.16 6.78
N ARG A 205 34.59 -9.12 6.70
CA ARG A 205 34.29 -10.54 6.45
C ARG A 205 33.40 -11.13 7.54
N GLN A 206 33.70 -10.84 8.81
CA GLN A 206 32.87 -11.32 9.92
C GLN A 206 31.46 -10.69 9.90
N ALA A 207 31.34 -9.41 9.54
CA ALA A 207 30.03 -8.76 9.39
C ALA A 207 29.18 -9.40 8.27
N VAL A 208 29.79 -9.68 7.11
CA VAL A 208 29.12 -10.37 5.99
C VAL A 208 28.76 -11.81 6.36
N ALA A 209 29.61 -12.53 7.10
CA ALA A 209 29.32 -13.89 7.54
C ALA A 209 28.08 -13.98 8.45
N TRP A 210 27.81 -12.94 9.25
CA TRP A 210 26.61 -12.87 10.08
C TRP A 210 25.39 -12.39 9.29
N ALA A 211 25.50 -11.31 8.52
CA ALA A 211 24.39 -10.70 7.79
C ALA A 211 24.78 -10.33 6.35
N PRO A 212 24.79 -11.32 5.43
CA PRO A 212 25.19 -11.10 4.03
C PRO A 212 24.15 -10.30 3.23
N GLU A 213 22.89 -10.25 3.70
CA GLU A 213 21.79 -9.53 3.06
C GLU A 213 21.87 -8.01 3.28
N ILE A 214 22.70 -7.54 4.22
CA ILE A 214 22.92 -6.11 4.45
C ILE A 214 23.92 -5.59 3.43
N THR A 215 23.45 -4.82 2.45
CA THR A 215 24.28 -4.20 1.41
C THR A 215 25.44 -3.37 1.97
N ALA A 216 25.24 -2.67 3.10
CA ALA A 216 26.30 -1.89 3.74
C ALA A 216 27.49 -2.74 4.25
N ASN A 217 27.26 -4.02 4.59
CA ASN A 217 28.34 -4.94 4.98
C ASN A 217 29.16 -5.37 3.76
N GLN A 218 28.49 -5.60 2.62
CA GLN A 218 29.15 -5.93 1.36
C GLN A 218 29.97 -4.73 0.83
N GLN A 219 29.43 -3.52 0.91
CA GLN A 219 30.14 -2.29 0.55
C GLN A 219 31.38 -2.04 1.42
N LEU A 220 31.27 -2.28 2.73
CA LEU A 220 32.40 -2.23 3.65
C LEU A 220 33.51 -3.20 3.24
N LEU A 221 33.16 -4.45 2.93
CA LEU A 221 34.12 -5.47 2.51
C LEU A 221 34.82 -5.07 1.20
N ASN A 222 34.07 -4.59 0.21
CA ASN A 222 34.64 -4.12 -1.05
C ASN A 222 35.60 -2.94 -0.82
N SER A 223 35.21 -1.98 0.01
CA SER A 223 36.05 -0.82 0.35
C SER A 223 37.33 -1.23 1.08
N ALA A 224 37.23 -2.20 2.00
CA ALA A 224 38.37 -2.75 2.74
C ALA A 224 39.36 -3.50 1.82
N LEU A 225 38.85 -4.33 0.92
CA LEU A 225 39.67 -5.07 -0.06
C LEU A 225 40.36 -4.14 -1.05
N LEU A 226 39.68 -3.08 -1.51
CA LEU A 226 40.27 -2.08 -2.39
C LEU A 226 41.42 -1.31 -1.71
N THR A 227 41.29 -1.04 -0.41
CA THR A 227 42.29 -0.29 0.37
C THR A 227 43.50 -1.14 0.74
N ALA A 228 43.33 -2.45 0.90
CA ALA A 228 44.40 -3.35 1.30
C ALA A 228 45.42 -3.64 0.18
N GLU A 229 45.15 -3.27 -1.07
CA GLU A 229 45.87 -3.70 -2.29
C GLU A 229 46.05 -5.23 -2.43
N ASP A 230 45.53 -6.00 -1.49
CA ASP A 230 45.60 -7.45 -1.39
C ASP A 230 44.43 -8.06 -2.17
N ARG A 231 44.60 -8.06 -3.49
CA ARG A 231 43.68 -8.69 -4.45
C ARG A 231 43.79 -10.22 -4.45
N ASP A 232 44.70 -10.80 -3.65
CA ASP A 232 45.09 -12.21 -3.70
C ASP A 232 44.52 -13.06 -2.54
N ALA A 233 43.70 -12.48 -1.64
CA ALA A 233 43.14 -13.21 -0.51
C ALA A 233 41.89 -14.02 -0.91
N PRO A 234 41.82 -15.34 -0.60
CA PRO A 234 40.72 -16.20 -1.03
C PRO A 234 39.36 -15.71 -0.53
N ILE A 235 38.39 -15.67 -1.44
CA ILE A 235 37.00 -15.33 -1.14
C ILE A 235 36.40 -16.48 -0.32
N LEU A 236 35.86 -16.14 0.85
CA LEU A 236 35.12 -17.07 1.71
C LEU A 236 33.66 -17.07 1.25
N GLU A 237 33.26 -18.10 0.52
CA GLU A 237 31.88 -18.24 0.06
C GLU A 237 31.11 -19.08 1.09
N CYS A 238 30.26 -18.41 1.87
CA CYS A 238 29.45 -19.03 2.91
C CYS A 238 28.00 -19.13 2.44
N GLN A 239 27.53 -20.35 2.19
CA GLN A 239 26.11 -20.61 1.95
C GLN A 239 25.42 -21.04 3.24
N GLU A 240 24.20 -20.54 3.45
CA GLU A 240 23.30 -21.14 4.42
C GLU A 240 22.73 -22.45 3.87
N SER A 241 23.03 -23.54 4.56
CA SER A 241 22.39 -24.84 4.35
C SER A 241 21.42 -25.14 5.49
N THR A 242 20.54 -26.12 5.28
CA THR A 242 19.64 -26.69 6.31
C THR A 242 20.38 -27.18 7.56
N PHE A 243 21.70 -27.39 7.49
CA PHE A 243 22.53 -27.94 8.58
C PHE A 243 23.48 -26.91 9.23
N GLY A 244 23.59 -25.69 8.71
CA GLY A 244 24.49 -24.65 9.21
C GLY A 244 25.15 -23.83 8.11
N LEU A 245 26.03 -22.90 8.52
CA LEU A 245 26.85 -22.10 7.62
C LEU A 245 28.00 -22.98 7.11
N THR A 246 28.03 -23.26 5.81
CA THR A 246 29.15 -23.97 5.17
C THR A 246 29.95 -22.96 4.37
N CYS A 247 31.22 -22.76 4.73
CA CYS A 247 32.12 -21.84 4.06
C CYS A 247 33.19 -22.62 3.27
N ALA A 248 33.35 -22.28 2.00
CA ALA A 248 34.42 -22.78 1.15
C ALA A 248 35.40 -21.65 0.79
N THR A 249 36.67 -22.00 0.63
CA THR A 249 37.69 -21.10 0.04
C THR A 249 37.83 -21.46 -1.44
N ARG A 250 37.61 -20.49 -2.33
CA ARG A 250 37.78 -20.70 -3.78
C ARG A 250 39.17 -20.20 -4.20
N PRO A 251 40.05 -21.06 -4.75
CA PRO A 251 41.25 -20.59 -5.43
C PRO A 251 40.90 -20.00 -6.80
N GLU A 252 41.59 -18.93 -7.17
CA GLU A 252 41.43 -18.26 -8.46
C GLU A 252 41.88 -19.17 -9.60
N ASN A 253 40.99 -19.45 -10.54
CA ASN A 253 41.44 -19.84 -11.88
C ASN A 253 41.69 -18.55 -12.64
N THR A 254 42.95 -18.29 -12.97
CA THR A 254 43.41 -17.34 -14.00
C THR A 254 42.95 -17.79 -15.39
N GLU A 255 41.64 -17.76 -15.61
CA GLU A 255 41.02 -17.62 -16.93
C GLU A 255 40.01 -16.50 -16.75
N GLY A 256 40.11 -15.45 -17.58
CA GLY A 256 39.56 -14.11 -17.34
C GLY A 256 38.20 -14.10 -16.66
N GLN A 257 38.02 -13.17 -15.70
CA GLN A 257 36.73 -12.78 -15.13
C GLN A 257 35.62 -13.12 -16.12
N ALA A 258 34.84 -14.16 -15.83
CA ALA A 258 33.66 -14.44 -16.64
C ALA A 258 32.90 -13.11 -16.67
N PRO A 259 32.68 -12.50 -17.85
CA PRO A 259 32.11 -11.17 -17.93
C PRO A 259 30.83 -11.15 -17.10
N VAL A 260 30.67 -10.13 -16.25
CA VAL A 260 29.42 -9.93 -15.49
C VAL A 260 28.29 -10.07 -16.49
N SER A 261 27.40 -11.03 -16.28
CA SER A 261 26.31 -11.26 -17.22
C SER A 261 25.49 -9.98 -17.32
N ASP A 262 24.99 -9.65 -18.51
CA ASP A 262 24.18 -8.44 -18.70
C ASP A 262 22.97 -8.42 -17.75
N LEU A 263 22.45 -9.59 -17.36
CA LEU A 263 21.38 -9.70 -16.38
C LEU A 263 21.83 -9.30 -14.96
N GLN A 264 23.02 -9.71 -14.54
CA GLN A 264 23.58 -9.30 -13.25
C GLN A 264 23.84 -7.79 -13.24
N LEU A 265 24.41 -7.25 -14.32
CA LEU A 265 24.61 -5.82 -14.49
C LEU A 265 23.28 -5.03 -14.45
N ALA A 266 22.21 -5.58 -15.03
CA ALA A 266 20.89 -4.97 -14.96
C ALA A 266 20.40 -4.84 -13.52
N TYR A 267 20.48 -5.92 -12.73
CA TYR A 267 20.08 -5.89 -11.33
C TYR A 267 20.98 -5.02 -10.44
N ASP A 268 22.29 -4.97 -10.72
CA ASP A 268 23.21 -4.03 -10.05
C ASP A 268 22.82 -2.58 -10.34
N SER A 269 22.45 -2.27 -11.58
CA SER A 269 22.00 -0.94 -12.00
C SER A 269 20.65 -0.56 -11.37
N VAL A 270 19.70 -1.50 -11.28
CA VAL A 270 18.43 -1.29 -10.55
C VAL A 270 18.69 -0.96 -9.08
N ARG A 271 19.60 -1.68 -8.41
CA ARG A 271 19.97 -1.41 -7.00
C ARG A 271 20.65 -0.06 -6.83
N ALA A 272 21.41 0.38 -7.83
CA ALA A 272 22.05 1.69 -7.86
C ALA A 272 21.07 2.83 -8.17
N GLY A 273 19.84 2.52 -8.61
CA GLY A 273 18.84 3.50 -9.05
C GLY A 273 19.11 4.07 -10.44
N ASP A 274 20.03 3.49 -11.20
CA ASP A 274 20.32 3.86 -12.58
C ASP A 274 19.41 3.06 -13.52
N ASP A 275 18.19 3.58 -13.70
CA ASP A 275 17.16 2.92 -14.49
C ASP A 275 17.50 2.83 -15.99
N GLU A 276 18.27 3.78 -16.52
CA GLU A 276 18.73 3.80 -17.92
C GLU A 276 19.80 2.74 -18.18
N ALA A 277 20.81 2.65 -17.29
CA ALA A 277 21.82 1.61 -17.38
C ALA A 277 21.20 0.21 -17.18
N ALA A 278 20.25 0.09 -16.25
CA ALA A 278 19.49 -1.14 -16.02
C ALA A 278 18.71 -1.55 -17.26
N HIS A 279 18.04 -0.61 -17.93
CA HIS A 279 17.26 -0.86 -19.14
C HIS A 279 18.14 -1.36 -20.28
N ALA A 280 19.25 -0.68 -20.54
CA ALA A 280 20.21 -1.09 -21.55
C ALA A 280 20.78 -2.50 -21.26
N ALA A 281 21.05 -2.81 -19.99
CA ALA A 281 21.55 -4.11 -19.58
C ALA A 281 20.50 -5.23 -19.70
N PHE A 282 19.24 -4.99 -19.28
CA PHE A 282 18.15 -5.94 -19.51
C PHE A 282 17.94 -6.25 -20.99
N ARG A 283 18.02 -5.23 -21.86
CA ARG A 283 17.93 -5.42 -23.31
C ARG A 283 19.04 -6.28 -23.89
N ARG A 284 20.30 -6.06 -23.46
CA ARG A 284 21.43 -6.90 -23.89
C ARG A 284 21.30 -8.34 -23.35
N ALA A 285 20.87 -8.49 -22.11
CA ALA A 285 20.58 -9.78 -21.51
C ALA A 285 19.54 -10.55 -22.33
N ASP A 286 18.39 -9.91 -22.63
CA ASP A 286 17.31 -10.54 -23.40
C ASP A 286 17.70 -10.87 -24.85
N ALA A 287 18.54 -10.02 -25.47
CA ALA A 287 19.03 -10.24 -26.83
C ALA A 287 20.01 -11.42 -26.93
N SER A 288 20.84 -11.63 -25.89
CA SER A 288 21.80 -12.75 -25.84
C SER A 288 21.13 -14.06 -25.45
N THR A 289 20.27 -14.03 -24.44
CA THR A 289 19.46 -15.17 -24.00
C THR A 289 18.12 -14.65 -23.52
N ARG A 290 17.05 -15.11 -24.16
CA ARG A 290 15.69 -14.68 -23.83
C ARG A 290 15.45 -14.80 -22.32
N LEU A 291 15.04 -13.69 -21.70
CA LEU A 291 14.88 -13.60 -20.25
C LEU A 291 13.83 -14.60 -19.74
N ALA A 292 14.15 -15.22 -18.61
CA ALA A 292 13.19 -16.00 -17.85
C ALA A 292 12.00 -15.11 -17.37
N PRO A 293 10.81 -15.67 -17.12
CA PRO A 293 9.61 -14.86 -16.83
C PRO A 293 9.77 -13.84 -15.69
N ALA A 294 10.43 -14.20 -14.60
CA ALA A 294 10.68 -13.26 -13.50
C ALA A 294 11.57 -12.07 -13.94
N ALA A 295 12.68 -12.35 -14.62
CA ALA A 295 13.56 -11.31 -15.14
C ALA A 295 12.90 -10.46 -16.24
N ALA A 296 12.03 -11.07 -17.06
CA ALA A 296 11.23 -10.33 -18.04
C ALA A 296 10.22 -9.39 -17.35
N GLN A 297 9.63 -9.81 -16.22
CA GLN A 297 8.75 -8.96 -15.43
C GLN A 297 9.50 -7.76 -14.82
N ASP A 298 10.71 -7.99 -14.30
CA ASP A 298 11.56 -6.92 -13.77
C ASP A 298 11.99 -5.94 -14.87
N ALA A 299 12.36 -6.46 -16.05
CA ALA A 299 12.66 -5.67 -17.24
C ALA A 299 11.44 -4.84 -17.68
N ALA A 300 10.22 -5.37 -17.59
CA ALA A 300 8.99 -4.64 -17.89
C ALA A 300 8.81 -3.43 -16.96
N TYR A 301 8.98 -3.62 -15.64
CA TYR A 301 8.88 -2.52 -14.67
C TYR A 301 10.00 -1.49 -14.83
N ASN A 302 11.20 -1.90 -15.21
CA ASN A 302 12.29 -0.97 -15.50
C ASN A 302 12.03 -0.19 -16.80
N ALA A 303 11.58 -0.84 -17.88
CA ALA A 303 11.14 -0.20 -19.12
C ALA A 303 10.04 0.85 -18.86
N MET A 304 9.09 0.57 -17.97
CA MET A 304 8.12 1.58 -17.54
C MET A 304 8.79 2.82 -16.94
N ARG A 305 9.80 2.64 -16.06
CA ARG A 305 10.48 3.75 -15.37
C ARG A 305 11.26 4.66 -16.33
N VAL A 306 11.84 4.10 -17.39
CA VAL A 306 12.49 4.86 -18.48
C VAL A 306 11.52 5.30 -19.60
N HIS A 307 10.22 5.09 -19.42
CA HIS A 307 9.15 5.54 -20.33
C HIS A 307 9.07 4.79 -21.67
N GLU A 308 9.63 3.58 -21.75
CA GLU A 308 9.53 2.68 -22.89
C GLU A 308 8.27 1.81 -22.78
N ASP A 309 7.11 2.44 -22.99
CA ASP A 309 5.78 1.83 -22.76
C ASP A 309 5.54 0.59 -23.66
N ASP A 310 5.94 0.66 -24.94
CA ASP A 310 5.75 -0.45 -25.89
C ASP A 310 6.60 -1.67 -25.51
N GLU A 311 7.83 -1.44 -25.06
CA GLU A 311 8.73 -2.50 -24.61
C GLU A 311 8.24 -3.12 -23.29
N ALA A 312 7.77 -2.30 -22.35
CA ALA A 312 7.16 -2.77 -21.11
C ALA A 312 5.95 -3.69 -21.40
N VAL A 313 5.07 -3.28 -22.30
CA VAL A 313 3.92 -4.11 -22.74
C VAL A 313 4.38 -5.41 -23.36
N ALA A 314 5.41 -5.38 -24.21
CA ALA A 314 5.95 -6.59 -24.83
C ALA A 314 6.48 -7.57 -23.77
N TYR A 315 7.26 -7.10 -22.79
CA TYR A 315 7.75 -7.94 -21.70
C TYR A 315 6.61 -8.54 -20.87
N PHE A 316 5.63 -7.74 -20.44
CA PHE A 316 4.49 -8.24 -19.67
C PHE A 316 3.67 -9.29 -20.42
N LYS A 317 3.46 -9.11 -21.74
CA LYS A 317 2.77 -10.14 -22.55
C LYS A 317 3.51 -11.47 -22.56
N ARG A 318 4.86 -11.45 -22.65
CA ARG A 318 5.66 -12.68 -22.56
C ARG A 318 5.55 -13.35 -21.19
N VAL A 319 5.49 -12.56 -20.12
CA VAL A 319 5.28 -13.07 -18.76
C VAL A 319 3.92 -13.76 -18.64
N ILE A 320 2.89 -13.18 -19.25
CA ILE A 320 1.53 -13.77 -19.32
C ILE A 320 1.54 -15.06 -20.14
N ASP A 321 2.14 -15.08 -21.33
CA ASP A 321 2.21 -16.27 -22.18
C ASP A 321 2.95 -17.43 -21.49
N ALA A 322 4.01 -17.12 -20.74
CA ALA A 322 4.80 -18.12 -20.03
C ALA A 322 4.05 -18.82 -18.89
N GLN A 323 2.92 -18.27 -18.41
CA GLN A 323 2.14 -18.88 -17.32
C GLN A 323 1.57 -20.25 -17.70
N ALA A 324 1.27 -20.49 -18.98
CA ALA A 324 0.68 -21.75 -19.44
C ALA A 324 1.62 -22.95 -19.27
N THR A 325 2.93 -22.71 -19.25
CA THR A 325 3.98 -23.75 -19.18
C THR A 325 4.88 -23.59 -17.94
N ALA A 326 4.54 -22.67 -17.03
CA ALA A 326 5.35 -22.41 -15.85
C ALA A 326 5.21 -23.55 -14.83
N GLU A 327 6.34 -24.04 -14.29
CA GLU A 327 6.33 -25.02 -13.19
C GLU A 327 5.70 -24.45 -11.91
N SER A 328 5.79 -23.13 -11.72
CA SER A 328 5.18 -22.38 -10.63
C SER A 328 4.49 -21.13 -11.18
N PRO A 329 3.24 -21.24 -11.63
CA PRO A 329 2.50 -20.11 -12.18
C PRO A 329 2.17 -19.09 -11.10
N MET A 330 1.97 -17.85 -11.53
CA MET A 330 1.49 -16.76 -10.69
C MET A 330 0.12 -17.09 -10.09
N SER A 331 -0.15 -16.51 -8.91
CA SER A 331 -1.51 -16.52 -8.38
C SER A 331 -2.47 -15.80 -9.34
N ALA A 332 -3.76 -16.12 -9.27
CA ALA A 332 -4.78 -15.49 -10.10
C ALA A 332 -4.78 -13.96 -9.97
N GLN A 333 -4.52 -13.41 -8.77
CA GLN A 333 -4.43 -11.97 -8.56
C GLN A 333 -3.17 -11.38 -9.17
N GLN A 334 -2.00 -12.02 -9.03
CA GLN A 334 -0.77 -11.53 -9.66
C GLN A 334 -0.85 -11.52 -11.20
N LEU A 335 -1.49 -12.54 -11.79
CA LEU A 335 -1.76 -12.56 -13.23
C LEU A 335 -2.75 -11.45 -13.63
N PHE A 336 -3.79 -11.24 -12.83
CA PHE A 336 -4.73 -10.14 -13.04
C PHE A 336 -4.02 -8.78 -12.99
N ASP A 337 -3.17 -8.54 -11.98
CA ASP A 337 -2.42 -7.30 -11.80
C ASP A 337 -1.44 -7.07 -12.96
N THR A 338 -0.83 -8.15 -13.47
CA THR A 338 0.05 -8.09 -14.66
C THR A 338 -0.75 -7.70 -15.91
N ARG A 339 -1.92 -8.31 -16.12
CA ARG A 339 -2.84 -7.96 -17.22
C ARG A 339 -3.43 -6.55 -17.05
N ARG A 340 -3.62 -6.07 -15.81
CA ARG A 340 -4.03 -4.69 -15.49
C ARG A 340 -2.94 -3.71 -15.89
N ALA A 341 -1.68 -4.00 -15.57
CA ALA A 341 -0.54 -3.17 -15.98
C ALA A 341 -0.46 -3.02 -17.51
N VAL A 342 -0.61 -4.12 -18.27
CA VAL A 342 -0.71 -4.07 -19.74
C VAL A 342 -1.84 -3.14 -20.20
N GLY A 343 -3.02 -3.26 -19.59
CA GLY A 343 -4.18 -2.44 -19.90
C GLY A 343 -3.98 -0.95 -19.63
N ASP A 344 -3.28 -0.60 -18.54
CA ASP A 344 -3.02 0.79 -18.16
C ASP A 344 -1.93 1.43 -19.03
N ILE A 345 -0.85 0.70 -19.31
CA ILE A 345 0.28 1.18 -20.12
C ILE A 345 -0.14 1.35 -21.59
N SER A 346 -0.88 0.38 -22.14
CA SER A 346 -1.33 0.43 -23.54
C SER A 346 -2.49 1.39 -23.81
N ARG A 347 -3.06 2.02 -22.77
CA ARG A 347 -4.20 2.93 -22.92
C ARG A 347 -3.75 4.29 -23.44
N THR A 348 -4.04 4.54 -24.72
CA THR A 348 -3.80 5.83 -25.37
C THR A 348 -5.06 6.66 -25.57
N MET A 349 -6.24 6.06 -25.55
CA MET A 349 -7.52 6.76 -25.66
C MET A 349 -8.49 6.29 -24.57
N GLY A 350 -9.40 7.16 -24.17
CA GLY A 350 -10.44 6.83 -23.21
C GLY A 350 -11.72 7.61 -23.50
N LEU A 351 -12.87 6.96 -23.36
CA LEU A 351 -14.18 7.59 -23.42
C LEU A 351 -14.86 7.41 -22.07
N THR A 352 -15.30 8.50 -21.45
CA THR A 352 -16.08 8.47 -20.21
C THR A 352 -17.39 9.21 -20.43
N SER A 353 -18.51 8.58 -20.12
CA SER A 353 -19.82 9.23 -20.06
C SER A 353 -20.37 9.11 -18.64
N THR A 354 -20.79 10.23 -18.07
CA THR A 354 -21.32 10.32 -16.71
C THR A 354 -22.64 11.05 -16.71
N THR A 355 -23.71 10.37 -16.31
CA THR A 355 -25.01 10.97 -16.03
C THR A 355 -25.18 11.08 -14.51
N SER A 356 -25.55 12.25 -14.01
CA SER A 356 -25.56 12.54 -12.58
C SER A 356 -26.80 13.34 -12.17
N TYR A 357 -27.43 12.92 -11.07
CA TYR A 357 -28.46 13.68 -10.35
C TYR A 357 -27.84 14.28 -9.09
N ARG A 358 -27.79 15.61 -9.00
CA ARG A 358 -27.15 16.37 -7.91
C ARG A 358 -25.66 16.07 -7.64
N GLY A 359 -25.00 15.26 -8.46
CA GLY A 359 -23.64 14.78 -8.20
C GLY A 359 -22.60 15.36 -9.16
N ASN A 360 -21.38 15.62 -8.67
CA ASN A 360 -20.20 15.95 -9.50
C ASN A 360 -19.46 14.67 -9.91
N SER A 361 -18.24 14.71 -10.47
CA SER A 361 -17.41 13.50 -10.60
C SER A 361 -16.99 12.96 -9.22
N SER A 362 -16.90 11.63 -9.10
CA SER A 362 -16.24 10.94 -7.96
C SER A 362 -14.87 10.38 -8.28
N SER A 363 -14.43 10.50 -9.54
CA SER A 363 -13.13 10.00 -9.99
C SER A 363 -12.65 10.79 -11.20
N GLY A 364 -11.53 11.50 -11.02
CA GLY A 364 -10.87 12.24 -12.10
C GLY A 364 -11.60 13.52 -12.51
N LEU A 365 -10.92 14.30 -13.37
CA LEU A 365 -11.40 15.59 -13.91
C LEU A 365 -12.31 15.42 -15.14
N SER A 366 -12.86 14.22 -15.38
CA SER A 366 -13.58 13.87 -16.61
C SER A 366 -15.05 14.26 -16.67
N ALA A 367 -15.61 14.80 -15.58
CA ALA A 367 -16.95 15.38 -15.58
C ALA A 367 -16.88 16.91 -15.52
N ALA A 368 -17.94 17.53 -16.02
CA ALA A 368 -18.21 18.94 -15.77
C ALA A 368 -18.25 19.21 -14.27
N PRO A 369 -17.63 20.30 -13.80
CA PRO A 369 -18.02 20.87 -12.52
C PRO A 369 -19.52 21.18 -12.60
N GLY A 370 -20.27 20.86 -11.55
CA GLY A 370 -21.69 21.19 -11.51
C GLY A 370 -21.91 22.67 -11.83
N THR A 371 -22.61 22.95 -12.93
CA THR A 371 -23.06 24.30 -13.25
C THR A 371 -24.27 24.57 -12.37
N SER A 372 -24.07 25.23 -11.24
CA SER A 372 -25.16 25.97 -10.60
C SER A 372 -25.32 27.27 -11.38
N ASN A 373 -25.94 27.20 -12.56
CA ASN A 373 -26.41 28.41 -13.22
C ASN A 373 -27.65 28.92 -12.45
N SER A 374 -27.65 30.22 -12.20
CA SER A 374 -28.62 30.98 -11.38
C SER A 374 -28.52 30.75 -9.87
N GLY A 375 -28.67 31.83 -9.10
CA GLY A 375 -28.57 31.86 -7.63
C GLY A 375 -29.69 31.11 -6.88
N SER A 376 -29.94 29.86 -7.26
CA SER A 376 -30.92 28.96 -6.66
C SER A 376 -30.28 28.11 -5.56
N GLN A 377 -30.99 27.97 -4.44
CA GLN A 377 -30.59 27.15 -3.29
C GLN A 377 -30.66 25.63 -3.54
N SER A 378 -31.07 25.18 -4.74
CA SER A 378 -31.31 23.77 -5.07
C SER A 378 -30.49 23.32 -6.29
N ASN A 379 -29.72 22.23 -6.12
CA ASN A 379 -28.93 21.59 -7.18
C ASN A 379 -29.67 20.41 -7.84
N ASP A 380 -31.00 20.40 -7.79
CA ASP A 380 -31.88 19.33 -8.28
C ASP A 380 -31.87 19.29 -9.81
N GLN A 381 -30.80 18.77 -10.40
CA GLN A 381 -30.65 18.66 -11.85
C GLN A 381 -30.03 17.33 -12.27
N LEU A 382 -30.43 16.87 -13.44
CA LEU A 382 -29.88 15.71 -14.14
C LEU A 382 -28.96 16.21 -15.24
N GLN A 383 -27.66 15.97 -15.11
CA GLN A 383 -26.65 16.38 -16.08
C GLN A 383 -25.98 15.17 -16.70
N ASN A 384 -25.64 15.26 -17.99
CA ASN A 384 -24.82 14.29 -18.67
C ASN A 384 -23.53 14.92 -19.19
N SER A 385 -22.40 14.26 -18.99
CA SER A 385 -21.09 14.69 -19.47
C SER A 385 -20.38 13.53 -20.16
N THR A 386 -20.04 13.70 -21.44
CA THR A 386 -19.28 12.73 -22.23
C THR A 386 -17.93 13.34 -22.61
N GLU A 387 -16.84 12.72 -22.19
CA GLU A 387 -15.46 13.10 -22.48
C GLU A 387 -14.76 12.04 -23.33
N LEU A 388 -14.11 12.47 -24.41
CA LEU A 388 -13.11 11.71 -25.14
C LEU A 388 -11.73 12.26 -24.80
N SER A 389 -10.80 11.39 -24.46
CA SER A 389 -9.43 11.73 -24.11
C SER A 389 -8.43 10.95 -24.95
N TRP A 390 -7.28 11.57 -25.21
CA TRP A 390 -6.17 11.00 -25.96
C TRP A 390 -4.82 11.37 -25.31
N ARG A 391 -3.94 10.38 -25.16
CA ARG A 391 -2.58 10.50 -24.63
C ARG A 391 -1.57 10.44 -25.78
N PRO A 392 -1.18 11.58 -26.37
CA PRO A 392 -0.23 11.59 -27.48
C PRO A 392 1.14 11.03 -27.12
N LEU A 393 1.55 11.12 -25.85
CA LEU A 393 2.88 10.74 -25.38
C LEU A 393 2.91 9.39 -24.63
N GLY A 394 1.80 8.65 -24.61
CA GLY A 394 1.69 7.38 -23.88
C GLY A 394 1.43 7.52 -22.37
N TYR A 395 1.68 6.44 -21.64
CA TYR A 395 1.47 6.31 -20.19
C TYR A 395 2.64 6.85 -19.36
N ARG A 396 3.88 6.68 -19.85
CA ARG A 396 5.12 7.26 -19.30
C ARG A 396 5.24 7.11 -17.79
N ASN A 397 5.19 5.88 -17.29
CA ASN A 397 5.22 5.60 -15.85
C ASN A 397 4.14 6.35 -15.03
N ALA A 398 2.90 6.38 -15.52
CA ALA A 398 1.80 7.15 -14.94
C ALA A 398 2.00 8.68 -14.92
N ARG A 399 2.93 9.21 -15.73
CA ARG A 399 3.20 10.65 -15.91
C ARG A 399 2.81 11.10 -17.31
N PHE A 400 1.51 11.27 -17.54
CA PHE A 400 0.97 11.50 -18.88
C PHE A 400 0.39 12.91 -19.08
N VAL A 401 0.30 13.27 -20.36
CA VAL A 401 -0.46 14.42 -20.86
C VAL A 401 -1.63 13.88 -21.68
N GLU A 402 -2.82 14.40 -21.44
CA GLU A 402 -4.04 14.08 -22.14
C GLU A 402 -4.60 15.33 -22.82
N LEU A 403 -4.94 15.21 -24.10
CA LEU A 403 -5.84 16.14 -24.77
C LEU A 403 -7.25 15.56 -24.64
N TYR A 404 -8.23 16.39 -24.33
CA TYR A 404 -9.61 15.92 -24.22
C TYR A 404 -10.61 16.90 -24.82
N GLY A 405 -11.71 16.34 -25.31
CA GLY A 405 -12.91 17.04 -25.70
C GLY A 405 -14.09 16.52 -24.91
N ARG A 406 -14.94 17.42 -24.42
CA ARG A 406 -16.05 17.11 -23.54
C ARG A 406 -17.32 17.79 -24.02
N VAL A 407 -18.43 17.07 -23.99
CA VAL A 407 -19.78 17.59 -24.24
C VAL A 407 -20.58 17.41 -22.97
N THR A 408 -21.27 18.46 -22.54
CA THR A 408 -22.10 18.47 -21.34
C THR A 408 -23.46 19.05 -21.65
N ASP A 409 -24.48 18.44 -21.06
CA ASP A 409 -25.88 18.85 -21.18
C ASP A 409 -26.58 18.73 -19.83
N THR A 410 -27.59 19.58 -19.61
CA THR A 410 -28.55 19.48 -18.50
C THR A 410 -29.84 18.90 -19.05
N LEU A 411 -30.04 17.60 -18.82
CA LEU A 411 -31.20 16.85 -19.31
C LEU A 411 -32.50 17.20 -18.59
N TRP A 412 -32.41 17.65 -17.34
CA TRP A 412 -33.55 18.08 -16.54
C TRP A 412 -33.09 18.97 -15.39
N SER A 413 -33.87 20.00 -15.06
CA SER A 413 -33.71 20.82 -13.86
C SER A 413 -35.06 20.98 -13.18
N LYS A 414 -35.07 21.00 -11.85
CA LYS A 414 -36.24 21.37 -11.07
C LYS A 414 -36.58 22.85 -11.22
N ASN A 415 -35.58 23.69 -11.47
CA ASN A 415 -35.78 25.11 -11.66
C ASN A 415 -36.16 25.36 -13.13
N SER A 416 -37.37 25.86 -13.36
CA SER A 416 -37.90 26.13 -14.71
C SER A 416 -37.10 27.17 -15.48
N ASP A 417 -36.38 28.04 -14.76
CA ASP A 417 -35.60 29.14 -15.35
C ASP A 417 -34.17 28.69 -15.71
N SER A 418 -33.81 27.43 -15.43
CA SER A 418 -32.53 26.87 -15.85
C SER A 418 -32.61 26.40 -17.30
N ASP A 419 -31.60 26.72 -18.09
CA ASP A 419 -31.43 26.15 -19.42
C ASP A 419 -31.38 24.62 -19.32
N THR A 420 -32.07 23.92 -20.23
CA THR A 420 -32.04 22.46 -20.35
C THR A 420 -32.02 22.02 -21.81
N GLY A 421 -31.53 20.81 -22.09
CA GLY A 421 -31.42 20.27 -23.43
C GLY A 421 -30.55 21.15 -24.35
N ALA A 422 -31.07 21.49 -25.53
CA ALA A 422 -30.33 22.26 -26.53
C ALA A 422 -29.81 23.62 -26.00
N ASP A 423 -30.54 24.24 -25.07
CA ASP A 423 -30.19 25.54 -24.50
C ASP A 423 -29.04 25.44 -23.48
N ALA A 424 -28.83 24.27 -22.89
CA ALA A 424 -27.78 23.99 -21.90
C ALA A 424 -26.54 23.30 -22.48
N LEU A 425 -26.53 23.05 -23.79
CA LEU A 425 -25.49 22.25 -24.43
C LEU A 425 -24.15 23.00 -24.45
N GLN A 426 -23.14 22.41 -23.83
CA GLN A 426 -21.80 22.97 -23.67
C GLN A 426 -20.74 22.02 -24.24
N GLY A 427 -19.80 22.59 -24.99
CA GLY A 427 -18.56 21.93 -25.41
C GLY A 427 -17.39 22.40 -24.54
N ALA A 428 -16.37 21.56 -24.42
CA ALA A 428 -15.09 21.87 -23.82
C ALA A 428 -13.95 21.21 -24.60
N LEU A 429 -12.84 21.93 -24.73
CA LEU A 429 -11.57 21.40 -25.22
C LEU A 429 -10.49 21.76 -24.20
N GLY A 430 -9.68 20.78 -23.80
CA GLY A 430 -8.69 20.99 -22.75
C GLY A 430 -7.48 20.07 -22.82
N VAL A 431 -6.52 20.42 -21.98
CA VAL A 431 -5.31 19.63 -21.72
C VAL A 431 -5.30 19.26 -20.24
N ARG A 432 -4.99 18.01 -19.93
CA ARG A 432 -4.83 17.48 -18.58
C ARG A 432 -3.46 16.86 -18.41
N ILE A 433 -2.81 17.13 -17.29
CA ILE A 433 -1.45 16.66 -16.99
C ILE A 433 -1.46 15.95 -15.65
N LYS A 434 -0.88 14.76 -15.60
CA LYS A 434 -0.51 14.06 -14.37
C LYS A 434 1.01 14.09 -14.21
N PRO A 435 1.57 14.98 -13.37
CA PRO A 435 3.02 15.21 -13.33
C PRO A 435 3.79 14.15 -12.53
N PHE A 436 3.14 13.44 -11.60
CA PHE A 436 3.78 12.53 -10.65
C PHE A 436 3.22 11.11 -10.77
N SER A 437 4.10 10.12 -10.63
CA SER A 437 3.73 8.70 -10.59
C SER A 437 3.27 8.26 -9.19
N SER A 438 3.89 8.79 -8.15
CA SER A 438 3.66 8.42 -6.74
C SER A 438 2.46 9.10 -6.09
N ILE A 439 1.96 10.21 -6.66
CA ILE A 439 0.83 10.97 -6.13
C ILE A 439 -0.16 11.23 -7.28
N ASN A 440 -1.44 10.94 -7.05
CA ASN A 440 -2.48 11.08 -8.06
C ASN A 440 -3.07 12.51 -8.08
N ILE A 441 -2.22 13.48 -8.43
CA ILE A 441 -2.61 14.87 -8.71
C ILE A 441 -2.72 15.06 -10.22
N MET A 442 -3.76 15.76 -10.66
CA MET A 442 -3.96 16.13 -12.06
C MET A 442 -4.25 17.63 -12.15
N ALA A 443 -3.57 18.33 -13.06
CA ALA A 443 -3.90 19.70 -13.42
C ALA A 443 -4.59 19.70 -14.79
N ALA A 444 -5.61 20.51 -14.98
CA ALA A 444 -6.25 20.69 -16.28
C ALA A 444 -6.49 22.17 -16.60
N PHE A 445 -6.42 22.49 -17.88
CA PHE A 445 -6.80 23.79 -18.40
C PHE A 445 -7.66 23.57 -19.65
N GLU A 446 -8.88 24.11 -19.63
CA GLU A 446 -9.87 23.91 -20.69
C GLU A 446 -10.56 25.21 -21.07
N ARG A 447 -11.04 25.26 -22.32
CA ARG A 447 -11.95 26.28 -22.82
C ARG A 447 -13.32 25.65 -23.01
N THR A 448 -14.33 26.17 -22.32
CA THR A 448 -15.73 25.85 -22.57
C THR A 448 -16.32 26.80 -23.63
N PHE A 449 -17.33 26.34 -24.35
CA PHE A 449 -18.02 27.11 -25.39
C PHE A 449 -19.46 26.58 -25.59
N PRO A 450 -20.40 27.42 -26.03
CA PRO A 450 -21.72 26.97 -26.42
C PRO A 450 -21.66 26.04 -27.63
N LEU A 451 -22.58 25.08 -27.69
CA LEU A 451 -22.78 24.20 -28.84
C LEU A 451 -24.16 24.47 -29.44
N GLY A 452 -24.22 24.61 -30.76
CA GLY A 452 -25.48 24.95 -31.44
C GLY A 452 -25.94 26.36 -31.08
N SER A 453 -27.23 26.51 -30.75
CA SER A 453 -27.84 27.77 -30.33
C SER A 453 -27.97 27.90 -28.81
N SER A 454 -27.10 27.23 -28.05
CA SER A 454 -27.21 27.22 -26.59
C SER A 454 -26.95 28.58 -25.95
N ASN A 455 -27.55 28.81 -24.77
CA ASN A 455 -27.41 30.05 -23.99
C ASN A 455 -26.14 30.08 -23.13
N VAL A 456 -25.27 29.08 -23.28
CA VAL A 456 -24.08 28.90 -22.44
C VAL A 456 -23.00 29.91 -22.80
N GLU A 457 -22.52 30.64 -21.81
CA GLU A 457 -21.34 31.48 -21.97
C GLU A 457 -20.05 30.65 -21.86
N GLY A 458 -19.14 30.81 -22.83
CA GLY A 458 -17.86 30.11 -22.84
C GLY A 458 -16.85 30.75 -21.90
N ASP A 459 -16.15 29.94 -21.10
CA ASP A 459 -15.14 30.38 -20.14
C ASP A 459 -13.84 29.54 -20.23
N TRP A 460 -12.74 30.11 -19.76
CA TRP A 460 -11.53 29.37 -19.46
C TRP A 460 -11.62 28.82 -18.03
N LEU A 461 -11.27 27.55 -17.88
CA LEU A 461 -11.31 26.87 -16.59
C LEU A 461 -9.97 26.20 -16.29
N ALA A 462 -9.35 26.63 -15.20
CA ALA A 462 -8.18 25.97 -14.61
C ALA A 462 -8.63 25.08 -13.45
N ARG A 463 -8.14 23.82 -13.41
CA ARG A 463 -8.54 22.82 -12.40
C ARG A 463 -7.33 22.11 -11.83
N LEU A 464 -7.42 21.76 -10.55
CA LEU A 464 -6.49 20.89 -9.86
C LEU A 464 -7.28 19.81 -9.13
N GLY A 465 -7.06 18.55 -9.47
CA GLY A 465 -7.69 17.38 -8.88
C GLY A 465 -6.69 16.53 -8.11
N TYR A 466 -7.16 15.94 -7.02
CA TYR A 466 -6.44 14.95 -6.22
C TYR A 466 -7.34 13.72 -6.02
N GLY A 467 -6.77 12.54 -6.18
CA GLY A 467 -7.44 11.28 -5.89
C GLY A 467 -6.62 10.38 -4.96
N SER A 468 -7.28 9.65 -4.08
CA SER A 468 -6.68 8.58 -3.30
C SER A 468 -7.65 7.41 -3.21
N SER A 469 -7.18 6.20 -3.44
CA SER A 469 -8.04 5.04 -3.52
C SER A 469 -7.36 3.78 -3.01
N ILE A 470 -8.14 2.93 -2.36
CA ILE A 470 -7.77 1.58 -1.91
C ILE A 470 -8.89 0.66 -2.35
N GLY A 471 -8.56 -0.49 -2.96
CA GLY A 471 -9.54 -1.53 -3.27
C GLY A 471 -10.59 -1.14 -4.32
N THR A 472 -10.37 -0.10 -5.12
CA THR A 472 -11.33 0.34 -6.15
C THR A 472 -11.27 -0.50 -7.43
N ASP A 473 -10.21 -1.28 -7.60
CA ASP A 473 -10.09 -2.25 -8.70
C ASP A 473 -10.76 -3.59 -8.34
N LEU A 474 -11.06 -4.39 -9.36
CA LEU A 474 -11.61 -5.72 -9.22
C LEU A 474 -10.58 -6.67 -8.57
N ARG A 475 -10.99 -7.38 -7.52
CA ARG A 475 -10.21 -8.50 -6.98
C ARG A 475 -10.75 -9.83 -7.48
N VAL A 476 -9.84 -10.73 -7.86
CA VAL A 476 -10.18 -12.06 -8.37
C VAL A 476 -9.87 -13.18 -7.38
N ASP A 477 -9.28 -12.86 -6.23
CA ASP A 477 -8.87 -13.80 -5.19
C ASP A 477 -9.80 -13.81 -3.96
N ALA A 478 -10.66 -12.81 -3.77
CA ALA A 478 -11.58 -12.77 -2.64
C ALA A 478 -13.00 -12.34 -3.00
N PRO A 479 -13.99 -12.81 -2.20
CA PRO A 479 -15.39 -12.41 -2.38
C PRO A 479 -15.71 -11.03 -1.79
N SER A 480 -14.83 -10.47 -0.94
CA SER A 480 -14.98 -9.11 -0.41
C SER A 480 -13.65 -8.50 -0.01
N TRP A 481 -13.55 -7.17 -0.06
CA TRP A 481 -12.36 -6.41 0.33
C TRP A 481 -12.72 -5.01 0.81
N TRP A 482 -11.80 -4.39 1.54
CA TRP A 482 -11.95 -2.99 1.97
C TRP A 482 -11.76 -2.06 0.79
N THR A 483 -12.66 -1.07 0.68
CA THR A 483 -12.63 -0.11 -0.41
C THR A 483 -12.81 1.30 0.16
N SER A 484 -11.92 2.19 -0.25
CA SER A 484 -11.97 3.61 0.08
C SER A 484 -11.64 4.41 -1.16
N GLN A 485 -12.39 5.47 -1.42
CA GLN A 485 -12.18 6.36 -2.55
C GLN A 485 -12.39 7.80 -2.10
N LEU A 486 -11.33 8.59 -2.15
CA LEU A 486 -11.33 10.03 -1.92
C LEU A 486 -11.04 10.73 -3.25
N TYR A 487 -11.89 11.68 -3.59
CA TYR A 487 -11.66 12.61 -4.68
C TYR A 487 -11.86 14.03 -4.17
N ALA A 488 -10.99 14.94 -4.56
CA ALA A 488 -11.12 16.36 -4.31
C ALA A 488 -10.62 17.14 -5.52
N GLU A 489 -11.31 18.22 -5.87
CA GLU A 489 -10.82 19.16 -6.87
C GLU A 489 -11.13 20.60 -6.45
N VAL A 490 -10.34 21.51 -7.01
CA VAL A 490 -10.54 22.95 -6.96
C VAL A 490 -10.43 23.49 -8.38
N GLY A 491 -11.24 24.48 -8.72
CA GLY A 491 -11.18 25.11 -10.03
C GLY A 491 -11.50 26.60 -10.01
N ARG A 492 -11.00 27.29 -11.03
CA ARG A 492 -11.24 28.72 -11.27
C ARG A 492 -11.67 28.94 -12.72
N TYR A 493 -12.89 29.42 -12.86
CA TYR A 493 -13.40 30.08 -14.05
C TYR A 493 -12.76 31.47 -14.16
N ILE A 494 -12.13 31.77 -15.29
CA ILE A 494 -11.29 32.96 -15.45
C ILE A 494 -12.15 34.19 -15.76
N ASN A 495 -13.08 34.09 -16.71
CA ASN A 495 -13.93 35.19 -17.15
C ASN A 495 -15.07 35.44 -16.15
N ASP A 496 -15.72 34.39 -15.65
CA ASP A 496 -16.77 34.52 -14.63
C ASP A 496 -16.17 34.82 -13.23
N GLU A 497 -14.85 34.76 -13.08
CA GLU A 497 -14.13 34.95 -11.81
C GLU A 497 -14.56 34.01 -10.67
N ARG A 498 -15.27 32.91 -10.99
CA ARG A 498 -15.83 31.94 -10.05
C ARG A 498 -14.80 30.91 -9.62
N ASN A 499 -14.68 30.69 -8.31
CA ASN A 499 -13.89 29.62 -7.74
C ASN A 499 -14.82 28.57 -7.13
N TYR A 500 -14.54 27.29 -7.37
CA TYR A 500 -15.26 26.20 -6.77
C TYR A 500 -14.31 25.17 -6.15
N PHE A 501 -14.83 24.41 -5.20
CA PHE A 501 -14.17 23.23 -4.65
C PHE A 501 -15.21 22.14 -4.45
N ASN A 502 -14.85 20.88 -4.67
CA ASN A 502 -15.69 19.73 -4.39
C ASN A 502 -14.84 18.55 -3.97
N SER A 503 -15.36 17.79 -3.02
CA SER A 503 -14.73 16.59 -2.51
C SER A 503 -15.79 15.55 -2.13
N GLU A 504 -15.43 14.29 -2.33
CA GLU A 504 -16.26 13.14 -1.99
C GLU A 504 -15.34 12.02 -1.49
N TRP A 505 -15.64 11.51 -0.30
CA TRP A 505 -14.95 10.41 0.32
C TRP A 505 -15.92 9.29 0.63
N GLN A 506 -15.66 8.12 0.07
CA GLN A 506 -16.45 6.91 0.26
C GLN A 506 -15.60 5.87 0.98
N VAL A 507 -16.13 5.21 2.00
CA VAL A 507 -15.46 4.13 2.72
C VAL A 507 -16.44 3.00 3.01
N GLY A 508 -16.05 1.78 2.70
CA GLY A 508 -16.88 0.63 2.96
C GLY A 508 -16.23 -0.68 2.54
N ARG A 509 -17.06 -1.66 2.22
CA ARG A 509 -16.61 -2.99 1.83
C ARG A 509 -17.19 -3.35 0.47
N SER A 510 -16.32 -3.67 -0.49
CA SER A 510 -16.74 -4.20 -1.78
C SER A 510 -17.02 -5.69 -1.67
N TYR A 511 -18.02 -6.17 -2.39
CA TYR A 511 -18.42 -7.57 -2.47
C TYR A 511 -18.59 -7.98 -3.93
N ALA A 512 -17.99 -9.09 -4.31
CA ALA A 512 -18.19 -9.70 -5.61
C ALA A 512 -19.56 -10.40 -5.65
N ILE A 513 -20.49 -9.90 -6.47
CA ILE A 513 -21.85 -10.43 -6.60
C ILE A 513 -21.78 -11.76 -7.34
N GLY A 514 -22.12 -12.86 -6.67
CA GLY A 514 -21.96 -14.22 -7.22
C GLY A 514 -20.64 -14.90 -6.85
N GLY A 515 -19.82 -14.28 -5.99
CA GLY A 515 -18.61 -14.88 -5.43
C GLY A 515 -17.31 -14.47 -6.13
N THR A 516 -16.21 -15.07 -5.69
CA THR A 516 -14.85 -14.78 -6.17
C THR A 516 -14.74 -14.91 -7.69
N GLY A 517 -14.12 -13.92 -8.35
CA GLY A 517 -13.97 -13.88 -9.80
C GLY A 517 -15.17 -13.29 -10.56
N SER A 518 -16.25 -12.88 -9.86
CA SER A 518 -17.35 -12.18 -10.50
C SER A 518 -16.91 -10.81 -11.03
N ARG A 519 -17.47 -10.43 -12.18
CA ARG A 519 -17.30 -9.10 -12.79
C ARG A 519 -18.26 -8.06 -12.22
N TRP A 520 -19.23 -8.49 -11.42
CA TRP A 520 -20.17 -7.63 -10.73
C TRP A 520 -19.69 -7.37 -9.31
N VAL A 521 -19.57 -6.11 -8.93
CA VAL A 521 -19.15 -5.69 -7.59
C VAL A 521 -20.18 -4.74 -7.02
N THR A 522 -20.66 -5.01 -5.80
CA THR A 522 -21.41 -4.03 -5.01
C THR A 522 -20.48 -3.42 -3.96
N PHE A 523 -20.60 -2.12 -3.74
CA PHE A 523 -19.83 -1.35 -2.79
C PHE A 523 -20.77 -0.52 -1.90
N PRO A 524 -21.37 -1.14 -0.88
CA PRO A 524 -21.99 -0.42 0.24
C PRO A 524 -20.94 0.39 0.99
N HIS A 525 -21.22 1.67 1.22
CA HIS A 525 -20.28 2.59 1.84
C HIS A 525 -20.98 3.68 2.66
N VAL A 526 -20.21 4.26 3.58
CA VAL A 526 -20.48 5.59 4.12
C VAL A 526 -19.83 6.62 3.20
N VAL A 527 -20.45 7.78 3.06
CA VAL A 527 -19.94 8.89 2.24
C VAL A 527 -19.87 10.17 3.06
N ALA A 528 -18.81 10.96 2.85
CA ALA A 528 -18.72 12.35 3.26
C ALA A 528 -18.42 13.19 2.02
N ALA A 529 -19.10 14.32 1.85
CA ALA A 529 -18.87 15.21 0.74
C ALA A 529 -18.87 16.67 1.22
N VAL A 530 -17.97 17.46 0.65
CA VAL A 530 -17.88 18.91 0.89
C VAL A 530 -17.72 19.60 -0.43
N ASP A 531 -18.53 20.64 -0.64
CA ASP A 531 -18.47 21.48 -1.82
C ASP A 531 -18.53 22.96 -1.46
N TYR A 532 -18.01 23.79 -2.36
CA TYR A 532 -17.91 25.23 -2.23
C TYR A 532 -18.05 25.91 -3.58
N ASP A 533 -18.77 27.02 -3.61
CA ASP A 533 -18.90 27.89 -4.77
C ASP A 533 -18.89 29.37 -4.38
N SER A 534 -17.99 30.15 -4.96
CA SER A 534 -17.88 31.58 -4.65
C SER A 534 -19.03 32.43 -5.18
N LYS A 535 -19.70 32.02 -6.27
CA LYS A 535 -20.81 32.80 -6.86
C LYS A 535 -22.12 32.63 -6.10
N MET A 536 -22.18 31.67 -5.19
CA MET A 536 -23.35 31.48 -4.33
C MET A 536 -23.40 32.44 -3.14
N LYS A 537 -22.38 33.29 -2.94
CA LYS A 537 -22.29 34.19 -1.76
C LYS A 537 -23.25 35.39 -1.75
N SER A 538 -24.23 35.45 -2.63
CA SER A 538 -25.20 36.56 -2.69
C SER A 538 -26.55 36.10 -3.22
N GLY A 539 -27.59 36.13 -2.37
CA GLY A 539 -28.97 36.11 -2.83
C GLY A 539 -29.42 37.51 -3.25
N ALA A 540 -30.25 37.61 -4.29
CA ALA A 540 -30.87 38.87 -4.72
C ALA A 540 -31.80 39.48 -3.65
N ASP A 541 -32.26 38.66 -2.69
CA ASP A 541 -33.23 39.02 -1.65
C ASP A 541 -32.60 39.31 -0.26
N GLY A 542 -31.28 39.48 -0.17
CA GLY A 542 -30.60 39.82 1.08
C GLY A 542 -30.34 38.63 2.03
N ASP A 543 -30.62 37.40 1.61
CA ASP A 543 -30.26 36.20 2.35
C ASP A 543 -28.77 35.85 2.14
N PHE A 544 -28.03 35.70 3.24
CA PHE A 544 -26.59 35.42 3.20
C PHE A 544 -26.35 33.92 3.03
N SER A 545 -25.90 33.54 1.84
CA SER A 545 -25.43 32.18 1.58
C SER A 545 -23.93 32.04 1.86
N SER A 546 -23.55 30.97 2.56
CA SER A 546 -22.16 30.72 2.95
C SER A 546 -21.26 30.31 1.77
N GLY A 547 -21.86 29.85 0.65
CA GLY A 547 -21.17 29.26 -0.48
C GLY A 547 -20.63 27.86 -0.21
N ASN A 548 -20.56 27.40 1.04
CA ASN A 548 -20.08 26.07 1.42
C ASN A 548 -21.27 25.13 1.70
N ALA A 549 -21.12 23.85 1.40
CA ALA A 549 -22.07 22.82 1.81
C ALA A 549 -21.32 21.53 2.16
N GLY A 550 -21.81 20.80 3.17
CA GLY A 550 -21.20 19.55 3.61
C GLY A 550 -22.22 18.56 4.13
N GLY A 551 -22.09 17.31 3.70
CA GLY A 551 -23.04 16.25 4.03
C GLY A 551 -22.35 14.91 4.26
N ILE A 552 -22.98 14.07 5.09
CA ILE A 552 -22.57 12.69 5.32
C ILE A 552 -23.73 11.76 5.03
N GLY A 553 -23.45 10.54 4.62
CA GLY A 553 -24.49 9.64 4.17
C GLY A 553 -24.07 8.20 4.04
N VAL A 554 -24.97 7.43 3.45
CA VAL A 554 -24.73 6.06 3.04
C VAL A 554 -25.08 5.90 1.57
N GLY A 555 -24.38 4.99 0.91
CA GLY A 555 -24.58 4.74 -0.50
C GLY A 555 -24.19 3.33 -0.89
N ASN A 556 -24.56 2.97 -2.11
CA ASN A 556 -24.13 1.74 -2.76
C ASN A 556 -23.72 2.06 -4.19
N ASN A 557 -22.58 1.52 -4.62
CA ASN A 557 -22.23 1.45 -6.03
C ASN A 557 -22.38 0.01 -6.52
N VAL A 558 -22.93 -0.17 -7.70
CA VAL A 558 -22.94 -1.46 -8.41
C VAL A 558 -22.15 -1.27 -9.70
N ARG A 559 -21.04 -2.00 -9.82
CA ARG A 559 -20.13 -1.93 -10.97
C ARG A 559 -20.10 -3.25 -11.71
N TYR A 560 -20.17 -3.18 -13.03
CA TYR A 560 -19.90 -4.29 -13.93
C TYR A 560 -18.64 -4.01 -14.76
N TRP A 561 -17.67 -4.91 -14.70
CA TRP A 561 -16.41 -4.83 -15.44
C TRP A 561 -16.46 -5.65 -16.74
N PHE A 562 -15.90 -5.12 -17.84
CA PHE A 562 -15.87 -5.79 -19.14
C PHE A 562 -14.64 -5.39 -19.98
N ARG A 563 -14.58 -5.87 -21.22
CA ARG A 563 -13.50 -5.61 -22.19
C ARG A 563 -12.13 -6.13 -21.74
N GLU A 564 -12.12 -7.38 -21.29
CA GLU A 564 -10.89 -8.13 -21.05
C GLU A 564 -10.54 -9.00 -22.26
N ASP A 565 -9.26 -9.35 -22.37
CA ASP A 565 -8.75 -10.32 -23.33
C ASP A 565 -7.58 -11.09 -22.72
N ALA A 566 -6.91 -11.96 -23.50
CA ALA A 566 -5.80 -12.77 -23.01
C ALA A 566 -4.70 -11.95 -22.29
N TYR A 567 -4.48 -10.70 -22.71
CA TYR A 567 -3.41 -9.84 -22.22
C TYR A 567 -3.87 -8.71 -21.30
N ASN A 568 -5.15 -8.34 -21.38
CA ASN A 568 -5.71 -7.20 -20.65
C ASN A 568 -6.74 -7.66 -19.62
N ALA A 569 -6.60 -7.18 -18.38
CA ALA A 569 -7.65 -7.27 -17.37
C ALA A 569 -8.84 -6.39 -17.82
N PRO A 570 -10.06 -6.51 -17.25
CA PRO A 570 -11.19 -5.69 -17.65
C PRO A 570 -10.86 -4.19 -17.64
N ARG A 571 -10.87 -3.54 -18.82
CA ARG A 571 -10.43 -2.13 -19.01
C ARG A 571 -11.56 -1.13 -18.94
N SER A 572 -12.79 -1.63 -18.96
CA SER A 572 -14.01 -0.83 -19.07
C SER A 572 -15.00 -1.24 -18.00
N TYR A 573 -15.84 -0.31 -17.58
CA TYR A 573 -16.88 -0.59 -16.59
C TYR A 573 -18.12 0.29 -16.77
N VAL A 574 -19.23 -0.24 -16.28
CA VAL A 574 -20.45 0.54 -16.00
C VAL A 574 -20.64 0.56 -14.50
N ASP A 575 -20.77 1.75 -13.91
CA ASP A 575 -20.91 1.96 -12.47
C ASP A 575 -22.17 2.79 -12.19
N PHE A 576 -23.09 2.22 -11.43
CA PHE A 576 -24.25 2.95 -10.90
C PHE A 576 -24.09 3.18 -9.41
N SER A 577 -24.05 4.44 -8.99
CA SER A 577 -23.97 4.88 -7.60
C SER A 577 -25.29 5.51 -7.19
N LEU A 578 -25.82 5.10 -6.04
CA LEU A 578 -26.97 5.72 -5.39
C LEU A 578 -26.63 5.98 -3.92
N GLN A 579 -26.82 7.22 -3.49
CA GLN A 579 -26.44 7.67 -2.15
C GLN A 579 -27.53 8.57 -1.57
N TYR A 580 -27.68 8.52 -0.25
CA TYR A 580 -28.48 9.48 0.49
C TYR A 580 -27.60 10.18 1.52
N ARG A 581 -27.58 11.52 1.51
CA ARG A 581 -26.78 12.34 2.42
C ARG A 581 -27.68 13.20 3.30
N ALA A 582 -27.31 13.31 4.57
CA ALA A 582 -27.82 14.28 5.52
C ALA A 582 -26.88 15.50 5.56
N LYS A 583 -27.45 16.70 5.70
CA LYS A 583 -26.68 17.93 5.84
C LYS A 583 -25.97 17.95 7.19
N VAL A 584 -24.69 18.29 7.17
CA VAL A 584 -23.89 18.54 8.39
C VAL A 584 -23.71 20.04 8.59
N PHE A 585 -23.37 20.78 7.53
CA PHE A 585 -23.22 22.23 7.57
C PHE A 585 -23.54 22.87 6.22
N GLY A 586 -23.69 24.20 6.24
CA GLY A 586 -23.86 24.99 5.02
C GLY A 586 -25.24 24.82 4.39
N GLU A 587 -25.26 24.79 3.06
CA GLU A 587 -26.49 24.87 2.26
C GLU A 587 -27.23 23.53 2.07
N GLU A 588 -28.51 23.62 1.70
CA GLU A 588 -29.39 22.45 1.54
C GLU A 588 -29.00 21.51 0.41
N ARG A 589 -28.19 21.97 -0.55
CA ARG A 589 -27.66 21.14 -1.63
C ARG A 589 -26.77 19.98 -1.15
N ALA A 590 -26.30 20.01 0.10
CA ALA A 590 -25.53 18.92 0.71
C ALA A 590 -26.38 17.71 1.15
N LYS A 591 -27.72 17.83 1.18
CA LYS A 591 -28.61 16.72 1.56
C LYS A 591 -29.47 16.20 0.41
N GLY A 592 -29.98 14.99 0.61
CA GLY A 592 -30.93 14.33 -0.28
C GLY A 592 -30.31 13.16 -1.03
N VAL A 593 -30.94 12.81 -2.14
CA VAL A 593 -30.54 11.69 -3.00
C VAL A 593 -29.54 12.17 -4.05
N PHE A 594 -28.46 11.43 -4.20
CA PHE A 594 -27.45 11.61 -5.23
C PHE A 594 -27.38 10.32 -6.04
N ALA A 595 -27.45 10.43 -7.35
CA ALA A 595 -27.32 9.28 -8.25
C ALA A 595 -26.30 9.56 -9.34
N ARG A 596 -25.52 8.56 -9.73
CA ARG A 596 -24.51 8.68 -10.79
C ARG A 596 -24.45 7.39 -11.59
N LEU A 597 -24.56 7.49 -12.90
CA LEU A 597 -24.26 6.40 -13.84
C LEU A 597 -23.01 6.77 -14.63
N THR A 598 -21.98 5.95 -14.54
CA THR A 598 -20.70 6.16 -15.24
C THR A 598 -20.43 5.00 -16.19
N TYR A 599 -20.19 5.33 -17.45
CA TYR A 599 -19.67 4.43 -18.46
C TYR A 599 -18.22 4.82 -18.76
N SER A 600 -17.27 3.91 -18.58
CA SER A 600 -15.86 4.12 -18.88
C SER A 600 -15.39 3.07 -19.88
N TYR A 601 -14.85 3.49 -21.03
CA TYR A 601 -14.34 2.62 -22.09
C TYR A 601 -12.81 2.58 -22.19
#